data_AF-R0J5K9-F1
#
_entry.id   AF-R0J5K9-F1
#
_cell.length_a   1.000
_cell.length_b   1.000
_cell.length_c   1.000
_cell.angle_alpha   90.00
_cell.angle_beta   90.00
_cell.angle_gamma   90.00
#
_symmetry.space_group_name_H-M   'P 1'
#
loop_
_entity.id
_entity.type
_entity.pdbx_description
1 polymer ?
#
loop_
_entity_poly.entity_id
_entity_poly.type
_entity_poly.pdbx_seq_one_letter_code
_entity_poly.pdbx_strand_id
1 'polypeptide(L)'
;MAPPPRFSPPGHAVPPRYMHRRPPPEGSDTNTRPYAIFFSYLLACLSVAVFIVLKLVQRAGALEKSKTARPRRKHVWLFGALAAGSLLTTWTHMFRYFKFSYQTWLLWRSYYELEPHQKHWGLWLNETSLFREAWETVIIGNARYWWSHQIFFFALGLGLYLEQKGVRRGIHYTWAYMLLGQIVAISFATNLFLLTLLFSPAPPVAKPAAGSQRWIGPWLLNLFSIFATAYPAMQLADEHYWYHPTHFMPMLMAPHVALMLLPVARALVPARYLSEDVHFTDKAYDYMWALVVGNAALMLAWTSATVYNYSGLSGIQTALFEHPAVSSVGFDVIFCWLTWASWFLTQSGLAQDTSSTKREHAVDGTGVALNASGRDLSAKRH
;
A
#
# COMPACT_ATOMS: atom_id res chain seq x y z
N MET A 1 -0.78 -17.20 43.50
CA MET A 1 0.55 -16.73 43.99
C MET A 1 0.95 -15.54 43.15
N ALA A 2 1.20 -14.37 43.75
CA ALA A 2 1.76 -13.23 43.02
C ALA A 2 3.24 -13.54 42.70
N PRO A 3 3.75 -13.23 41.50
CA PRO A 3 5.15 -13.46 41.17
C PRO A 3 6.07 -12.59 42.04
N PRO A 4 7.25 -13.10 42.46
CA PRO A 4 8.19 -12.35 43.28
C PRO A 4 8.70 -11.09 42.54
N PRO A 5 8.79 -9.93 43.21
CA PRO A 5 8.99 -8.61 42.59
C PRO A 5 10.41 -8.32 42.05
N ARG A 6 11.27 -9.32 41.81
CA ARG A 6 12.71 -9.11 41.55
C ARG A 6 13.25 -9.64 40.22
N PHE A 7 12.42 -10.15 39.30
CA PHE A 7 12.91 -10.79 38.06
C PHE A 7 12.59 -10.05 36.76
N SER A 8 12.07 -8.83 36.79
CA SER A 8 11.97 -8.02 35.57
C SER A 8 13.34 -7.42 35.23
N PRO A 9 13.86 -7.63 33.99
CA PRO A 9 14.94 -6.81 33.48
C PRO A 9 14.58 -5.32 33.64
N PRO A 10 15.54 -4.45 34.01
CA PRO A 10 15.26 -3.03 34.18
C PRO A 10 14.63 -2.48 32.90
N GLY A 11 13.37 -2.03 32.99
CA GLY A 11 12.61 -1.48 31.87
C GLY A 11 11.54 -2.40 31.24
N HIS A 12 11.32 -3.63 31.73
CA HIS A 12 10.22 -4.49 31.27
C HIS A 12 9.28 -4.85 32.43
N ALA A 13 8.43 -3.91 32.83
CA ALA A 13 7.30 -4.20 33.71
C ALA A 13 6.38 -5.21 33.01
N VAL A 14 5.99 -6.27 33.72
CA VAL A 14 5.03 -7.26 33.18
C VAL A 14 3.76 -6.51 32.81
N PRO A 15 3.31 -6.54 31.55
CA PRO A 15 2.07 -5.87 31.18
C PRO A 15 0.94 -6.34 32.12
N PRO A 16 0.17 -5.43 32.75
CA PRO A 16 -0.82 -5.78 33.78
C PRO A 16 -1.79 -6.89 33.33
N ARG A 17 -2.05 -6.98 32.03
CA ARG A 17 -2.86 -8.04 31.39
C ARG A 17 -2.34 -9.46 31.59
N TYR A 18 -1.07 -9.67 31.93
CA TYR A 18 -0.47 -10.98 32.19
C TYR A 18 -0.39 -11.32 33.68
N MET A 19 -0.55 -10.34 34.58
CA MET A 19 -0.49 -10.58 36.03
C MET A 19 -1.78 -11.18 36.61
N HIS A 20 -2.91 -11.10 35.89
CA HIS A 20 -4.23 -11.46 36.41
C HIS A 20 -4.92 -12.62 35.67
N ARG A 21 -4.21 -13.40 34.84
CA ARG A 21 -4.85 -14.50 34.10
C ARG A 21 -4.99 -15.75 34.95
N ARG A 22 -6.23 -16.23 35.07
CA ARG A 22 -6.57 -17.52 35.67
C ARG A 22 -5.99 -18.65 34.82
N PRO A 23 -5.67 -19.82 35.43
CA PRO A 23 -5.32 -21.00 34.65
C PRO A 23 -6.42 -21.28 33.60
N PRO A 24 -6.04 -21.73 32.40
CA PRO A 24 -7.01 -22.07 31.37
C PRO A 24 -8.01 -23.12 31.91
N PRO A 25 -9.32 -22.98 31.65
CA PRO A 25 -10.30 -23.98 32.08
C PRO A 25 -9.95 -25.35 31.52
N GLU A 26 -10.18 -26.41 32.29
CA GLU A 26 -10.08 -27.79 31.80
C GLU A 26 -10.98 -27.97 30.56
N GLY A 27 -10.42 -28.48 29.45
CA GLY A 27 -11.13 -28.62 28.18
C GLY A 27 -11.15 -27.37 27.28
N SER A 28 -10.42 -26.31 27.61
CA SER A 28 -10.23 -25.14 26.71
C SER A 28 -9.36 -25.41 25.46
N ASP A 29 -9.01 -26.68 25.21
CA ASP A 29 -8.16 -27.17 24.14
C ASP A 29 -8.74 -27.10 22.73
N THR A 30 -9.93 -26.51 22.54
CA THR A 30 -10.41 -26.22 21.19
C THR A 30 -9.68 -24.99 20.63
N ASN A 31 -8.37 -25.17 20.37
CA ASN A 31 -7.48 -24.25 19.67
C ASN A 31 -7.91 -24.00 18.21
N THR A 32 -8.98 -24.64 17.77
CA THR A 32 -9.58 -24.56 16.43
C THR A 32 -9.87 -23.13 16.01
N ARG A 33 -10.46 -22.29 16.87
CA ARG A 33 -10.82 -20.92 16.49
C ARG A 33 -9.59 -20.03 16.21
N PRO A 34 -8.61 -19.91 17.12
CA PRO A 34 -7.38 -19.15 16.85
C PRO A 34 -6.63 -19.63 15.60
N TYR A 35 -6.50 -20.95 15.42
CA TYR A 35 -5.89 -21.51 14.21
C TYR A 35 -6.68 -21.16 12.96
N ALA A 36 -8.00 -21.33 12.97
CA ALA A 36 -8.86 -21.01 11.84
C ALA A 36 -8.70 -19.54 11.43
N ILE A 37 -8.69 -18.61 12.40
CA ILE A 37 -8.50 -17.17 12.10
C ILE A 37 -7.12 -16.92 11.50
N PHE A 38 -6.06 -17.44 12.11
CA PHE A 38 -4.69 -17.22 11.65
C PHE A 38 -4.43 -17.82 10.26
N PHE A 39 -4.78 -19.09 10.06
CA PHE A 39 -4.57 -19.76 8.78
C PHE A 39 -5.51 -19.27 7.68
N SER A 40 -6.75 -18.87 8.01
CA SER A 40 -7.63 -18.25 7.00
C SER A 40 -7.10 -16.89 6.56
N TYR A 41 -6.51 -16.10 7.45
CA TYR A 41 -5.80 -14.87 7.08
C TYR A 41 -4.62 -15.17 6.14
N LEU A 42 -3.74 -16.12 6.48
CA LEU A 42 -2.61 -16.49 5.62
C LEU A 42 -3.07 -17.00 4.25
N LEU A 43 -4.13 -17.82 4.24
CA LEU A 43 -4.73 -18.34 3.02
C LEU A 43 -5.34 -17.20 2.18
N ALA A 44 -5.99 -16.22 2.81
CA ALA A 44 -6.52 -15.04 2.12
C ALA A 44 -5.40 -14.22 1.47
N CYS A 45 -4.32 -13.93 2.21
CA CYS A 45 -3.13 -13.25 1.68
C CYS A 45 -2.57 -13.98 0.44
N LEU A 46 -2.36 -15.29 0.55
CA LEU A 46 -1.85 -16.11 -0.55
C LEU A 46 -2.83 -16.14 -1.74
N SER A 47 -4.12 -16.33 -1.47
CA SER A 47 -5.15 -16.44 -2.52
C SER A 47 -5.29 -15.16 -3.32
N VAL A 48 -5.30 -14.00 -2.66
CA VAL A 48 -5.37 -12.69 -3.33
C VAL A 48 -4.10 -12.42 -4.14
N ALA A 49 -2.92 -12.74 -3.59
CA ALA A 49 -1.65 -12.59 -4.31
C ALA A 49 -1.60 -13.47 -5.56
N VAL A 50 -1.93 -14.76 -5.43
CA VAL A 50 -1.99 -15.71 -6.55
C VAL A 50 -3.01 -15.27 -7.58
N PHE A 51 -4.19 -14.82 -7.17
CA PHE A 51 -5.21 -14.28 -8.07
C PHE A 51 -4.68 -13.12 -8.91
N ILE A 52 -4.00 -12.14 -8.29
CA ILE A 52 -3.38 -11.01 -9.01
C ILE A 52 -2.30 -11.49 -9.97
N VAL A 53 -1.40 -12.37 -9.53
CA VAL A 53 -0.32 -12.89 -10.38
C VAL A 53 -0.87 -13.66 -11.58
N LEU A 54 -1.89 -14.51 -11.40
CA LEU A 54 -2.53 -15.22 -12.50
C LEU A 54 -3.14 -14.25 -13.52
N LYS A 55 -3.82 -13.20 -13.06
CA LYS A 55 -4.35 -12.14 -13.94
C LYS A 55 -3.25 -11.36 -14.65
N LEU A 56 -2.12 -11.14 -13.98
CA LEU A 56 -0.95 -10.49 -14.55
C LEU A 56 -0.34 -11.33 -15.67
N VAL A 57 -0.12 -12.63 -15.43
CA VAL A 57 0.41 -13.57 -16.43
C VAL A 57 -0.52 -13.69 -17.63
N GLN A 58 -1.84 -13.77 -17.40
CA GLN A 58 -2.83 -13.77 -18.48
C GLN A 58 -2.72 -12.51 -19.35
N ARG A 59 -2.58 -11.32 -18.76
CA ARG A 59 -2.40 -10.06 -19.49
C ARG A 59 -1.06 -10.01 -20.22
N ALA A 60 0.02 -10.45 -19.59
CA ALA A 60 1.34 -10.51 -20.22
C ALA A 60 1.33 -11.40 -21.47
N GLY A 61 0.72 -12.60 -21.39
CA GLY A 61 0.59 -13.51 -22.53
C GLY A 61 -0.32 -12.97 -23.65
N ALA A 62 -1.37 -12.22 -23.31
CA ALA A 62 -2.20 -11.56 -24.31
C ALA A 62 -1.43 -10.44 -25.04
N LEU A 63 -0.59 -9.70 -24.33
CA LEU A 63 0.19 -8.59 -24.88
C LEU A 63 1.39 -9.06 -25.71
N GLU A 64 1.99 -10.20 -25.36
CA GLU A 64 3.10 -10.79 -26.13
C GLU A 64 2.69 -11.14 -27.57
N LYS A 65 1.42 -11.52 -27.77
CA LYS A 65 0.81 -11.76 -29.08
C LYS A 65 0.62 -10.48 -29.91
N SER A 66 0.59 -9.31 -29.27
CA SER A 66 0.49 -8.02 -29.94
C SER A 66 1.87 -7.48 -30.33
N LYS A 67 2.06 -7.09 -31.60
CA LYS A 67 3.31 -6.49 -32.08
C LYS A 67 3.46 -5.00 -31.74
N THR A 68 2.36 -4.30 -31.46
CA THR A 68 2.32 -2.83 -31.40
C THR A 68 2.44 -2.24 -29.99
N ALA A 69 2.28 -3.04 -28.93
CA ALA A 69 2.18 -2.52 -27.56
C ALA A 69 3.02 -3.31 -26.54
N ARG A 70 4.28 -3.61 -26.86
CA ARG A 70 5.16 -4.36 -25.94
C ARG A 70 5.76 -3.45 -24.85
N PRO A 71 5.65 -3.81 -23.56
CA PRO A 71 6.26 -3.02 -22.51
C PRO A 71 7.78 -3.17 -22.54
N ARG A 72 8.49 -2.13 -22.11
CA ARG A 72 9.95 -2.17 -21.95
C ARG A 72 10.31 -3.25 -20.90
N ARG A 73 11.00 -4.31 -21.33
CA ARG A 73 11.44 -5.43 -20.46
C ARG A 73 12.16 -4.96 -19.19
N LYS A 74 12.96 -3.90 -19.29
CA LYS A 74 13.67 -3.29 -18.16
C LYS A 74 12.72 -2.83 -17.05
N HIS A 75 11.59 -2.20 -17.39
CA HIS A 75 10.62 -1.74 -16.40
C HIS A 75 9.88 -2.90 -15.76
N VAL A 76 9.51 -3.92 -16.55
CA VAL A 76 8.89 -5.15 -16.04
C VAL A 76 9.81 -5.85 -15.03
N TRP A 77 11.10 -5.99 -15.36
CA TRP A 77 12.06 -6.59 -14.44
C TRP A 77 12.27 -5.76 -13.18
N LEU A 78 12.36 -4.43 -13.31
CA LEU A 78 12.48 -3.51 -12.18
C LEU A 78 11.34 -3.65 -11.16
N PHE A 79 10.08 -3.52 -11.61
CA PHE A 79 8.94 -3.62 -10.70
C PHE A 79 8.69 -5.06 -10.23
N GLY A 80 9.07 -6.07 -11.03
CA GLY A 80 9.08 -7.47 -10.59
C GLY A 80 10.08 -7.73 -9.46
N ALA A 81 11.30 -7.20 -9.59
CA ALA A 81 12.33 -7.30 -8.56
C ALA A 81 11.94 -6.52 -7.30
N LEU A 82 11.38 -5.32 -7.43
CA LEU A 82 10.87 -4.53 -6.30
C LEU A 82 9.69 -5.23 -5.61
N ALA A 83 8.78 -5.86 -6.35
CA ALA A 83 7.70 -6.67 -5.77
C ALA A 83 8.25 -7.85 -4.96
N ALA A 84 9.18 -8.63 -5.53
CA ALA A 84 9.79 -9.76 -4.84
C ALA A 84 10.59 -9.32 -3.61
N GLY A 85 11.40 -8.27 -3.75
CA GLY A 85 12.22 -7.72 -2.68
C GLY A 85 11.39 -7.16 -1.53
N SER A 86 10.33 -6.41 -1.83
CA SER A 86 9.40 -5.88 -0.81
C SER A 86 8.70 -7.01 -0.06
N LEU A 87 8.15 -8.01 -0.77
CA LEU A 87 7.49 -9.15 -0.14
C LEU A 87 8.45 -9.93 0.74
N LEU A 88 9.63 -10.29 0.22
CA LEU A 88 10.60 -11.10 0.95
C LEU A 88 11.09 -10.38 2.22
N THR A 89 11.40 -9.08 2.12
CA THR A 89 11.92 -8.30 3.25
C THR A 89 10.86 -8.12 4.33
N THR A 90 9.66 -7.65 3.96
CA THR A 90 8.55 -7.42 4.90
C THR A 90 8.13 -8.71 5.60
N TRP A 91 7.96 -9.82 4.86
CA TRP A 91 7.55 -11.09 5.46
C TRP A 91 8.66 -11.76 6.28
N THR A 92 9.93 -11.58 5.92
CA THR A 92 11.02 -12.04 6.78
C THR A 92 10.95 -11.39 8.16
N HIS A 93 10.67 -10.08 8.22
CA HIS A 93 10.47 -9.37 9.47
C HIS A 93 9.16 -9.75 10.17
N MET A 94 8.08 -9.98 9.43
CA MET A 94 6.82 -10.48 9.99
C MET A 94 6.99 -11.85 10.66
N PHE A 95 7.68 -12.80 10.03
CA PHE A 95 7.97 -14.10 10.63
C PHE A 95 8.89 -13.99 11.85
N ARG A 96 9.88 -13.07 11.82
CA ARG A 96 10.69 -12.76 13.00
C ARG A 96 9.84 -12.19 14.13
N TYR A 97 8.85 -11.35 13.81
CA TYR A 97 7.89 -10.84 14.79
C TYR A 97 7.02 -11.96 15.38
N PHE A 98 6.50 -12.88 14.57
CA PHE A 98 5.74 -14.04 15.08
C PHE A 98 6.59 -14.88 16.04
N LYS A 99 7.86 -15.14 15.69
CA LYS A 99 8.79 -15.83 16.58
C LYS A 99 9.02 -15.05 17.87
N PHE A 100 9.27 -13.75 17.79
CA PHE A 100 9.49 -12.88 18.94
C PHE A 100 8.27 -12.84 19.87
N SER A 101 7.07 -12.69 19.31
CA SER A 101 5.80 -12.72 20.04
C SER A 101 5.60 -14.06 20.75
N TYR A 102 5.81 -15.18 20.06
CA TYR A 102 5.70 -16.52 20.65
C TYR A 102 6.70 -16.72 21.78
N GLN A 103 7.97 -16.33 21.59
CA GLN A 103 9.01 -16.46 22.62
C GLN A 103 8.71 -15.60 23.85
N THR A 104 8.25 -14.37 23.63
CA THR A 104 7.85 -13.47 24.72
C THR A 104 6.67 -14.06 25.48
N TRP A 105 5.61 -14.49 24.78
CA TRP A 105 4.46 -15.14 25.38
C TRP A 105 4.86 -16.41 26.16
N LEU A 106 5.72 -17.25 25.59
CA LEU A 106 6.19 -18.48 26.22
C LEU A 106 7.00 -18.19 27.48
N LEU A 107 7.88 -17.19 27.46
CA LEU A 107 8.66 -16.77 28.63
C LEU A 107 7.74 -16.32 29.78
N TRP A 108 6.64 -15.63 29.47
CA TRP A 108 5.67 -15.22 30.47
C TRP A 108 4.85 -16.40 31.00
N ARG A 109 4.52 -17.35 30.12
CA ARG A 109 3.66 -18.47 30.45
C ARG A 109 4.41 -19.62 31.13
N SER A 110 5.70 -19.82 30.87
CA SER A 110 6.52 -20.85 31.52
C SER A 110 6.59 -20.69 33.05
N TYR A 111 6.31 -19.50 33.59
CA TYR A 111 6.13 -19.27 35.03
C TYR A 111 4.91 -19.98 35.64
N TYR A 112 3.97 -20.45 34.81
CA TYR A 112 2.71 -21.09 35.22
C TYR A 112 2.61 -22.53 34.69
N GLU A 113 3.73 -23.25 34.67
CA GLU A 113 3.80 -24.72 34.47
C GLU A 113 3.36 -25.23 33.08
N LEU A 114 3.74 -24.56 31.99
CA LEU A 114 3.58 -25.19 30.66
C LEU A 114 4.61 -26.28 30.45
N GLU A 115 4.15 -27.40 29.92
CA GLU A 115 4.99 -28.53 29.54
C GLU A 115 6.01 -28.08 28.45
N PRO A 116 7.33 -28.09 28.72
CA PRO A 116 8.34 -27.47 27.85
C PRO A 116 8.44 -28.12 26.46
N HIS A 117 7.98 -29.35 26.33
CA HIS A 117 8.15 -30.18 25.14
C HIS A 117 7.02 -29.98 24.11
N GLN A 118 5.93 -29.31 24.49
CA GLN A 118 4.78 -29.09 23.63
C GLN A 118 4.76 -27.66 23.06
N LYS A 119 4.40 -27.56 21.78
CA LYS A 119 4.23 -26.30 21.07
C LYS A 119 2.80 -25.80 21.25
N HIS A 120 2.61 -24.82 22.12
CA HIS A 120 1.30 -24.28 22.52
C HIS A 120 0.79 -23.16 21.59
N TRP A 121 0.76 -23.41 20.28
CA TRP A 121 0.49 -22.35 19.29
C TRP A 121 -0.94 -21.82 19.37
N GLY A 122 -1.92 -22.69 19.63
CA GLY A 122 -3.31 -22.28 19.73
C GLY A 122 -3.55 -21.38 20.93
N LEU A 123 -2.94 -21.71 22.08
CA LEU A 123 -3.00 -20.88 23.28
C LEU A 123 -2.28 -19.55 23.05
N TRP A 124 -1.10 -19.55 22.43
CA TRP A 124 -0.42 -18.32 22.02
C TRP A 124 -1.30 -17.41 21.15
N LEU A 125 -1.90 -17.96 20.10
CA LEU A 125 -2.77 -17.20 19.18
C LEU A 125 -4.08 -16.74 19.85
N ASN A 126 -4.59 -17.48 20.83
CA ASN A 126 -5.77 -17.08 21.59
C ASN A 126 -5.46 -15.93 22.57
N GLU A 127 -4.28 -15.99 23.18
CA GLU A 127 -3.91 -15.10 24.27
C GLU A 127 -3.26 -13.80 23.82
N THR A 128 -2.65 -13.81 22.63
CA THR A 128 -2.00 -12.65 22.01
C THR A 128 -2.86 -12.07 20.91
N SER A 129 -2.97 -10.75 20.87
CA SER A 129 -3.64 -10.04 19.78
C SER A 129 -2.60 -9.60 18.76
N LEU A 130 -2.03 -10.54 18.00
CA LEU A 130 -0.84 -10.32 17.15
C LEU A 130 -0.88 -9.01 16.35
N PHE A 131 -1.96 -8.74 15.62
CA PHE A 131 -2.07 -7.51 14.82
C PHE A 131 -2.12 -6.25 15.68
N ARG A 132 -2.93 -6.27 16.74
CA ARG A 132 -3.04 -5.13 17.66
C ARG A 132 -1.69 -4.84 18.32
N GLU A 133 -1.02 -5.86 18.84
CA GLU A 133 0.26 -5.71 19.54
C GLU A 133 1.38 -5.29 18.58
N ALA A 134 1.39 -5.81 17.35
CA ALA A 134 2.31 -5.36 16.31
C ALA A 134 2.13 -3.86 16.05
N TRP A 135 0.89 -3.41 15.82
CA TRP A 135 0.60 -2.01 15.54
C TRP A 135 0.83 -1.09 16.73
N GLU A 136 0.49 -1.51 17.96
CA GLU A 136 0.86 -0.78 19.18
C GLU A 136 2.38 -0.60 19.24
N THR A 137 3.15 -1.66 19.00
CA THR A 137 4.62 -1.58 19.00
C THR A 137 5.16 -0.64 17.92
N VAL A 138 4.52 -0.63 16.74
CA VAL A 138 4.92 0.16 15.56
C VAL A 138 4.55 1.64 15.68
N ILE A 139 3.50 1.98 16.43
CA ILE A 139 3.00 3.36 16.57
C ILE A 139 3.54 4.02 17.84
N ILE A 140 3.68 3.27 18.95
CA ILE A 140 4.09 3.84 20.23
C ILE A 140 5.57 4.26 20.16
N GLY A 141 5.81 5.55 20.31
CA GLY A 141 7.12 6.18 20.31
C GLY A 141 7.39 6.98 19.03
N ASN A 142 7.81 8.24 19.20
CA ASN A 142 7.96 9.20 18.10
C ASN A 142 8.80 8.66 16.92
N ALA A 143 9.94 8.01 17.21
CA ALA A 143 10.83 7.48 16.16
C ALA A 143 10.21 6.30 15.39
N ARG A 144 9.43 5.44 16.05
CA ARG A 144 8.70 4.35 15.40
C ARG A 144 7.53 4.90 14.59
N TYR A 145 6.83 5.89 15.15
CA TYR A 145 5.75 6.59 14.47
C TYR A 145 6.19 7.31 13.20
N TRP A 146 7.39 7.90 13.20
CA TRP A 146 7.98 8.52 12.02
C TRP A 146 8.09 7.55 10.84
N TRP A 147 8.43 6.28 11.09
CA TRP A 147 8.41 5.26 10.04
C TRP A 147 6.98 4.88 9.65
N SER A 148 6.12 4.60 10.64
CA SER A 148 4.84 3.95 10.37
C SER A 148 3.79 4.86 9.77
N HIS A 149 3.73 6.14 10.14
CA HIS A 149 2.67 7.04 9.65
C HIS A 149 2.67 7.21 8.11
N GLN A 150 3.83 7.08 7.48
CA GLN A 150 3.98 7.23 6.04
C GLN A 150 3.14 6.20 5.26
N ILE A 151 2.91 5.02 5.84
CA ILE A 151 2.16 3.95 5.18
C ILE A 151 0.70 4.33 4.92
N PHE A 152 0.09 5.15 5.78
CA PHE A 152 -1.27 5.65 5.58
C PHE A 152 -1.38 6.47 4.29
N PHE A 153 -0.40 7.34 4.03
CA PHE A 153 -0.37 8.15 2.81
C PHE A 153 0.00 7.35 1.57
N PHE A 154 0.86 6.34 1.70
CA PHE A 154 1.10 5.42 0.58
C PHE A 154 -0.14 4.58 0.24
N ALA A 155 -0.93 4.18 1.23
CA ALA A 155 -2.20 3.50 1.01
C ALA A 155 -3.22 4.40 0.31
N LEU A 156 -3.31 5.69 0.72
CA LEU A 156 -4.10 6.71 0.00
C LEU A 156 -3.62 6.90 -1.44
N GLY A 157 -2.30 7.03 -1.63
CA GLY A 157 -1.69 7.17 -2.95
C GLY A 157 -2.02 5.97 -3.84
N LEU A 158 -1.91 4.75 -3.32
CA LEU A 158 -2.31 3.54 -4.03
C LEU A 158 -3.81 3.56 -4.39
N GLY A 159 -4.69 3.94 -3.45
CA GLY A 159 -6.13 4.06 -3.68
C GLY A 159 -6.47 5.04 -4.80
N LEU A 160 -5.94 6.26 -4.73
CA LEU A 160 -6.11 7.27 -5.78
C LEU A 160 -5.57 6.79 -7.13
N TYR A 161 -4.43 6.11 -7.12
CA TYR A 161 -3.79 5.62 -8.36
C TYR A 161 -4.57 4.47 -9.01
N LEU A 162 -5.10 3.54 -8.20
CA LEU A 162 -5.98 2.46 -8.65
C LEU A 162 -7.22 3.03 -9.34
N GLU A 163 -7.81 4.07 -8.77
CA GLU A 163 -9.01 4.69 -9.31
C GLU A 163 -8.74 5.51 -10.58
N GLN A 164 -7.72 6.37 -10.56
CA GLN A 164 -7.41 7.25 -11.69
C GLN A 164 -6.83 6.49 -12.89
N LYS A 165 -5.93 5.52 -12.66
CA LYS A 165 -5.23 4.81 -13.74
C LYS A 165 -5.76 3.40 -13.96
N GLY A 166 -6.13 2.70 -12.91
CA GLY A 166 -6.54 1.30 -13.02
C GLY A 166 -7.86 1.15 -13.74
N VAL A 167 -8.88 1.88 -13.27
CA VAL A 167 -10.23 1.73 -13.85
C VAL A 167 -10.31 2.29 -15.28
N ARG A 168 -9.58 3.37 -15.58
CA ARG A 168 -9.48 3.89 -16.96
C ARG A 168 -8.82 2.92 -17.94
N ARG A 169 -8.00 1.98 -17.45
CA ARG A 169 -7.40 0.91 -18.25
C ARG A 169 -8.21 -0.40 -18.21
N GLY A 170 -9.45 -0.36 -17.74
CA GLY A 170 -10.33 -1.54 -17.67
C GLY A 170 -9.84 -2.61 -16.68
N ILE A 171 -9.19 -2.20 -15.59
CA ILE A 171 -8.82 -3.10 -14.51
C ILE A 171 -9.99 -3.14 -13.52
N HIS A 172 -10.79 -4.20 -13.58
CA HIS A 172 -12.02 -4.36 -12.78
C HIS A 172 -11.77 -4.87 -11.35
N TYR A 173 -10.56 -5.33 -11.05
CA TYR A 173 -10.20 -5.97 -9.77
C TYR A 173 -9.27 -5.08 -8.93
N THR A 174 -9.48 -3.76 -8.95
CA THR A 174 -8.71 -2.80 -8.12
C THR A 174 -8.82 -3.10 -6.63
N TRP A 175 -9.96 -3.63 -6.18
CA TRP A 175 -10.17 -4.07 -4.80
C TRP A 175 -9.14 -5.10 -4.34
N ALA A 176 -8.68 -5.98 -5.23
CA ALA A 176 -7.72 -7.02 -4.88
C ALA A 176 -6.36 -6.40 -4.54
N TYR A 177 -5.92 -5.38 -5.28
CA TYR A 177 -4.67 -4.66 -4.98
C TYR A 177 -4.77 -3.87 -3.68
N MET A 178 -5.90 -3.19 -3.45
CA MET A 178 -6.10 -2.46 -2.20
C MET A 178 -6.11 -3.41 -1.00
N LEU A 179 -6.88 -4.51 -1.09
CA LEU A 179 -6.94 -5.53 -0.06
C LEU A 179 -5.56 -6.14 0.19
N LEU A 180 -4.82 -6.51 -0.87
CA LEU A 180 -3.47 -7.04 -0.77
C LEU A 180 -2.53 -6.06 -0.08
N GLY A 181 -2.63 -4.77 -0.41
CA GLY A 181 -1.86 -3.71 0.23
C GLY A 181 -2.11 -3.63 1.73
N GLN A 182 -3.37 -3.77 2.15
CA GLN A 182 -3.76 -3.70 3.55
C GLN A 182 -3.39 -4.93 4.37
N ILE A 183 -3.44 -6.13 3.76
CA ILE A 183 -3.22 -7.39 4.50
C ILE A 183 -1.81 -7.97 4.34
N VAL A 184 -1.04 -7.57 3.32
CA VAL A 184 0.31 -8.10 3.05
C VAL A 184 1.36 -7.01 3.20
N ALA A 185 1.40 -6.07 2.26
CA ALA A 185 2.34 -4.95 2.20
C ALA A 185 1.92 -3.98 1.09
N ILE A 186 1.93 -2.67 1.37
CA ILE A 186 1.48 -1.65 0.40
C ILE A 186 2.45 -1.58 -0.78
N SER A 187 3.77 -1.66 -0.53
CA SER A 187 4.76 -1.62 -1.61
C SER A 187 4.66 -2.82 -2.54
N PHE A 188 4.40 -4.02 -2.01
CA PHE A 188 4.20 -5.22 -2.82
C PHE A 188 2.98 -5.06 -3.74
N ALA A 189 1.84 -4.66 -3.18
CA ALA A 189 0.63 -4.41 -3.95
C ALA A 189 0.80 -3.30 -5.00
N THR A 190 1.52 -2.23 -4.64
CA THR A 190 1.84 -1.13 -5.56
C THR A 190 2.67 -1.61 -6.73
N ASN A 191 3.74 -2.38 -6.50
CA ASN A 191 4.57 -2.92 -7.58
C ASN A 191 3.79 -3.86 -8.51
N LEU A 192 2.95 -4.74 -7.97
CA LEU A 192 2.07 -5.59 -8.79
C LEU A 192 1.07 -4.77 -9.60
N PHE A 193 0.55 -3.68 -9.02
CA PHE A 193 -0.34 -2.78 -9.75
C PHE A 193 0.39 -2.06 -10.88
N LEU A 194 1.61 -1.55 -10.65
CA LEU A 194 2.43 -0.91 -11.68
C LEU A 194 2.77 -1.88 -12.81
N LEU A 195 3.11 -3.14 -12.49
CA LEU A 195 3.27 -4.20 -13.50
C LEU A 195 1.99 -4.40 -14.32
N THR A 196 0.84 -4.40 -13.65
CA THR A 196 -0.46 -4.53 -14.33
C THR A 196 -0.73 -3.36 -15.25
N LEU A 197 -0.36 -2.14 -14.85
CA LEU A 197 -0.42 -0.97 -15.71
C LEU A 197 0.49 -1.13 -16.92
N LEU A 198 1.73 -1.61 -16.75
CA LEU A 198 2.65 -1.87 -17.87
C LEU A 198 2.10 -2.89 -18.87
N PHE A 199 1.35 -3.89 -18.40
CA PHE A 199 0.71 -4.89 -19.26
C PHE A 199 -0.69 -4.52 -19.74
N SER A 200 -1.22 -3.37 -19.34
CA SER A 200 -2.54 -2.91 -19.79
C SER A 200 -2.37 -1.85 -20.87
N PRO A 201 -3.05 -2.00 -22.02
CA PRO A 201 -2.96 -1.03 -23.10
C PRO A 201 -3.38 0.38 -22.65
N ALA A 202 -2.90 1.39 -23.37
CA ALA A 202 -3.31 2.77 -23.12
C ALA A 202 -4.84 2.89 -23.22
N PRO A 203 -5.48 3.73 -22.38
CA PRO A 203 -6.92 3.92 -22.44
C PRO A 203 -7.33 4.33 -23.86
N PRO A 204 -8.38 3.74 -24.45
CA PRO A 204 -8.98 4.30 -25.65
C PRO A 204 -9.49 5.71 -25.34
N VAL A 205 -9.38 6.64 -26.31
CA VAL A 205 -9.89 8.00 -26.17
C VAL A 205 -11.38 7.92 -25.85
N ALA A 206 -11.76 8.30 -24.62
CA ALA A 206 -13.13 8.19 -24.16
C ALA A 206 -14.02 9.12 -25.00
N LYS A 207 -15.05 8.55 -25.63
CA LYS A 207 -16.12 9.37 -26.22
C LYS A 207 -16.98 9.91 -25.07
N PRO A 208 -17.36 11.20 -25.08
CA PRO A 208 -18.23 11.75 -24.05
C PRO A 208 -19.55 10.97 -24.03
N ALA A 209 -19.82 10.27 -22.94
CA ALA A 209 -21.07 9.55 -22.76
C ALA A 209 -22.17 10.58 -22.48
N ALA A 210 -23.04 10.79 -23.46
CA ALA A 210 -24.20 11.66 -23.31
C ALA A 210 -25.16 11.06 -22.26
N GLY A 211 -25.36 11.79 -21.15
CA GLY A 211 -26.55 11.63 -20.30
C GLY A 211 -26.47 10.61 -19.14
N SER A 212 -25.35 10.49 -18.42
CA SER A 212 -25.31 9.64 -17.21
C SER A 212 -25.75 10.39 -15.95
N GLN A 213 -26.72 9.82 -15.24
CA GLN A 213 -27.42 10.34 -14.07
C GLN A 213 -26.48 10.61 -12.86
N ARG A 214 -26.79 11.67 -12.11
CA ARG A 214 -26.00 12.22 -10.99
C ARG A 214 -26.12 11.40 -9.70
N TRP A 215 -25.43 10.27 -9.60
CA TRP A 215 -25.19 9.66 -8.29
C TRP A 215 -24.00 10.34 -7.59
N ILE A 216 -23.83 10.12 -6.28
CA ILE A 216 -22.68 10.58 -5.50
C ILE A 216 -21.42 10.14 -6.26
N GLY A 217 -20.66 11.12 -6.78
CA GLY A 217 -19.51 10.81 -7.62
C GLY A 217 -18.49 9.97 -6.83
N PRO A 218 -17.92 8.88 -7.39
CA PRO A 218 -16.73 8.21 -6.89
C PRO A 218 -15.66 9.13 -6.26
N TRP A 219 -15.48 10.33 -6.78
CA TRP A 219 -14.58 11.34 -6.20
C TRP A 219 -14.91 11.71 -4.74
N LEU A 220 -16.19 11.76 -4.34
CA LEU A 220 -16.61 12.03 -2.96
C LEU A 220 -16.24 10.89 -2.02
N LEU A 221 -16.37 9.65 -2.47
CA LEU A 221 -15.98 8.47 -1.69
C LEU A 221 -14.45 8.43 -1.48
N ASN A 222 -13.68 8.83 -2.49
CA ASN A 222 -12.24 9.00 -2.34
C ASN A 222 -11.88 10.16 -1.41
N LEU A 223 -12.57 11.31 -1.54
CA LEU A 223 -12.37 12.43 -0.62
C LEU A 223 -12.66 12.04 0.83
N PHE A 224 -13.76 11.32 1.07
CA PHE A 224 -14.08 10.73 2.37
C PHE A 224 -12.96 9.80 2.84
N SER A 225 -12.45 8.92 1.96
CA SER A 225 -11.35 8.00 2.30
C SER A 225 -10.07 8.74 2.70
N ILE A 226 -9.78 9.88 2.06
CA ILE A 226 -8.65 10.73 2.44
C ILE A 226 -8.83 11.26 3.85
N PHE A 227 -9.97 11.85 4.19
CA PHE A 227 -10.22 12.34 5.55
C PHE A 227 -10.23 11.21 6.58
N ALA A 228 -10.92 10.11 6.28
CA ALA A 228 -11.00 8.92 7.15
C ALA A 228 -9.67 8.19 7.33
N THR A 229 -8.63 8.53 6.55
CA THR A 229 -7.27 7.99 6.70
C THR A 229 -6.32 9.02 7.32
N ALA A 230 -6.34 10.27 6.83
CA ALA A 230 -5.48 11.33 7.31
C ALA A 230 -5.81 11.73 8.75
N TYR A 231 -7.10 11.77 9.12
CA TYR A 231 -7.49 12.12 10.50
C TYR A 231 -6.98 11.09 11.51
N PRO A 232 -7.22 9.76 11.37
CA PRO A 232 -6.61 8.78 12.27
C PRO A 232 -5.10 8.81 12.28
N ALA A 233 -4.43 9.05 11.15
CA ALA A 233 -2.98 9.24 11.12
C ALA A 233 -2.56 10.46 11.98
N MET A 234 -3.27 11.58 11.92
CA MET A 234 -2.95 12.71 12.82
C MET A 234 -3.20 12.37 14.30
N GLN A 235 -4.31 11.69 14.61
CA GLN A 235 -4.65 11.32 16.00
C GLN A 235 -3.67 10.30 16.59
N LEU A 236 -3.23 9.32 15.80
CA LEU A 236 -2.27 8.30 16.24
C LEU A 236 -0.86 8.87 16.49
N ALA A 237 -0.59 10.11 16.09
CA ALA A 237 0.64 10.80 16.43
C ALA A 237 0.65 11.35 17.86
N ASP A 238 -0.52 11.52 18.48
CA ASP A 238 -0.66 12.03 19.82
C ASP A 238 -0.54 10.88 20.84
N GLU A 239 0.32 11.08 21.84
CA GLU A 239 0.56 10.13 22.93
C GLU A 239 -0.72 9.76 23.69
N HIS A 240 -1.72 10.64 23.69
CA HIS A 240 -3.03 10.37 24.28
C HIS A 240 -3.68 9.10 23.70
N TYR A 241 -3.53 8.84 22.40
CA TYR A 241 -4.16 7.70 21.73
C TYR A 241 -3.37 6.40 21.87
N TRP A 242 -2.08 6.48 22.23
CA TRP A 242 -1.19 5.32 22.33
C TRP A 242 -1.59 4.34 23.42
N TYR A 243 -2.09 4.86 24.54
CA TYR A 243 -2.42 4.06 25.71
C TYR A 243 -3.92 3.84 25.90
N HIS A 244 -4.76 4.38 25.01
CA HIS A 244 -6.21 4.26 25.12
C HIS A 244 -6.71 2.92 24.53
N PRO A 245 -7.15 1.96 25.36
CA PRO A 245 -7.43 0.60 24.91
C PRO A 245 -8.63 0.50 23.98
N THR A 246 -9.55 1.47 24.03
CA THR A 246 -10.81 1.53 23.28
C THR A 246 -10.71 2.34 21.99
N HIS A 247 -9.85 3.36 21.93
CA HIS A 247 -9.79 4.28 20.79
C HIS A 247 -8.71 3.91 19.78
N PHE A 248 -7.65 3.20 20.19
CA PHE A 248 -6.56 2.80 19.31
C PHE A 248 -7.03 1.95 18.11
N MET A 249 -7.78 0.87 18.36
CA MET A 249 -8.21 -0.05 17.31
C MET A 249 -9.19 0.58 16.30
N PRO A 250 -10.23 1.34 16.70
CA PRO A 250 -11.08 2.04 15.74
C PRO A 250 -10.30 3.02 14.85
N MET A 251 -9.34 3.76 15.40
CA MET A 251 -8.50 4.67 14.61
C MET A 251 -7.66 3.91 13.58
N LEU A 252 -7.11 2.77 13.97
CA LEU A 252 -6.35 1.92 13.05
C LEU A 252 -7.23 1.28 11.97
N MET A 253 -8.46 0.88 12.30
CA MET A 253 -9.39 0.21 11.37
C MET A 253 -10.09 1.15 10.39
N ALA A 254 -10.27 2.42 10.75
CA ALA A 254 -10.96 3.40 9.89
C ALA A 254 -10.34 3.52 8.49
N PRO A 255 -8.99 3.66 8.31
CA PRO A 255 -8.35 3.65 7.01
C PRO A 255 -8.65 2.39 6.19
N HIS A 256 -8.62 1.21 6.83
CA HIS A 256 -8.83 -0.07 6.14
C HIS A 256 -10.22 -0.15 5.51
N VAL A 257 -11.25 0.19 6.31
CA VAL A 257 -12.64 0.20 5.84
C VAL A 257 -12.82 1.26 4.75
N ALA A 258 -12.40 2.49 5.01
CA ALA A 258 -12.63 3.61 4.09
C ALA A 258 -11.98 3.37 2.72
N LEU A 259 -10.71 2.97 2.68
CA LEU A 259 -9.99 2.67 1.45
C LEU A 259 -10.57 1.49 0.65
N MET A 260 -11.32 0.59 1.29
CA MET A 260 -11.98 -0.53 0.61
C MET A 260 -13.35 -0.18 0.05
N LEU A 261 -14.03 0.87 0.55
CA LEU A 261 -15.40 1.19 0.16
C LEU A 261 -15.55 1.37 -1.35
N LEU A 262 -14.73 2.22 -1.96
CA LEU A 262 -14.86 2.52 -3.39
C LEU A 262 -14.44 1.34 -4.29
N PRO A 263 -13.27 0.68 -4.09
CA PRO A 263 -12.92 -0.49 -4.88
C PRO A 263 -13.94 -1.63 -4.80
N VAL A 264 -14.55 -1.85 -3.62
CA VAL A 264 -15.62 -2.85 -3.46
C VAL A 264 -16.91 -2.39 -4.12
N ALA A 265 -17.29 -1.12 -3.97
CA ALA A 265 -18.44 -0.57 -4.67
C ALA A 265 -18.31 -0.73 -6.19
N ARG A 266 -17.12 -0.52 -6.76
CA ARG A 266 -16.83 -0.76 -8.20
C ARG A 266 -16.96 -2.22 -8.61
N ALA A 267 -16.69 -3.16 -7.70
CA ALA A 267 -16.82 -4.58 -7.97
C ALA A 267 -18.28 -5.06 -7.95
N LEU A 268 -19.13 -4.42 -7.13
CA LEU A 268 -20.51 -4.84 -6.89
C LEU A 268 -21.54 -4.03 -7.70
N VAL A 269 -21.27 -2.75 -7.94
CA VAL A 269 -22.21 -1.82 -8.57
C VAL A 269 -21.91 -1.69 -10.07
N PRO A 270 -22.93 -1.82 -10.95
CA PRO A 270 -22.76 -1.64 -12.39
C PRO A 270 -22.15 -0.27 -12.74
N ALA A 271 -21.21 -0.26 -13.70
CA ALA A 271 -20.44 0.93 -14.09
C ALA A 271 -21.30 2.15 -14.47
N ARG A 272 -22.54 1.93 -14.93
CA ARG A 272 -23.50 3.00 -15.27
C ARG A 272 -23.88 3.92 -14.10
N TYR A 273 -23.74 3.45 -12.86
CA TYR A 273 -24.03 4.24 -11.67
C TYR A 273 -22.80 4.98 -11.12
N LEU A 274 -21.62 4.62 -11.62
CA LEU A 274 -20.32 5.16 -11.19
C LEU A 274 -19.63 5.93 -12.32
N SER A 275 -20.35 6.23 -13.41
CA SER A 275 -19.82 7.00 -14.52
C SER A 275 -19.71 8.47 -14.15
N GLU A 276 -18.55 9.05 -14.38
CA GLU A 276 -18.27 10.45 -14.12
C GLU A 276 -17.83 11.16 -15.40
N ASP A 277 -18.01 12.49 -15.42
CA ASP A 277 -17.37 13.34 -16.41
C ASP A 277 -15.85 13.31 -16.21
N VAL A 278 -15.14 12.74 -17.19
CA VAL A 278 -13.69 12.53 -17.16
C VAL A 278 -12.94 13.82 -16.87
N HIS A 279 -13.37 14.95 -17.44
CA HIS A 279 -12.64 16.22 -17.30
C HIS A 279 -12.77 16.81 -15.90
N PHE A 280 -13.98 16.81 -15.34
CA PHE A 280 -14.20 17.23 -13.95
C PHE A 280 -13.46 16.30 -12.98
N THR A 281 -13.56 14.99 -13.19
CA THR A 281 -12.90 13.99 -12.37
C THR A 281 -11.38 14.17 -12.38
N ASP A 282 -10.75 14.41 -13.54
CA ASP A 282 -9.31 14.66 -13.58
C ASP A 282 -8.89 15.84 -12.69
N LYS A 283 -9.58 16.97 -12.82
CA LYS A 283 -9.31 18.15 -12.00
C LYS A 283 -9.54 17.87 -10.50
N ALA A 284 -10.60 17.14 -10.15
CA ALA A 284 -10.87 16.77 -8.76
C ALA A 284 -9.77 15.87 -8.18
N TYR A 285 -9.26 14.91 -8.95
CA TYR A 285 -8.16 14.04 -8.54
C TYR A 285 -6.84 14.80 -8.42
N ASP A 286 -6.59 15.81 -9.25
CA ASP A 286 -5.41 16.66 -9.11
C ASP A 286 -5.43 17.41 -7.76
N TYR A 287 -6.59 17.95 -7.35
CA TYR A 287 -6.75 18.55 -6.02
C TYR A 287 -6.61 17.53 -4.89
N MET A 288 -7.17 16.33 -5.05
CA MET A 288 -7.02 15.25 -4.06
C MET A 288 -5.57 14.80 -3.91
N TRP A 289 -4.82 14.71 -5.01
CA TRP A 289 -3.37 14.44 -4.96
C TRP A 289 -2.62 15.55 -4.24
N ALA A 290 -2.91 16.81 -4.54
CA ALA A 290 -2.32 17.94 -3.83
C ALA A 290 -2.63 17.89 -2.33
N LEU A 291 -3.86 17.51 -1.96
CA LEU A 291 -4.27 17.35 -0.57
C LEU A 291 -3.52 16.19 0.11
N VAL A 292 -3.43 15.01 -0.51
CA VAL A 292 -2.71 13.86 0.05
C VAL A 292 -1.22 14.17 0.20
N VAL A 293 -0.57 14.69 -0.84
CA VAL A 293 0.86 15.05 -0.82
C VAL A 293 1.13 16.17 0.18
N GLY A 294 0.27 17.19 0.22
CA GLY A 294 0.39 18.30 1.17
C GLY A 294 0.28 17.85 2.62
N ASN A 295 -0.72 17.01 2.95
CA ASN A 295 -0.85 16.45 4.29
C ASN A 295 0.30 15.51 4.64
N ALA A 296 0.73 14.66 3.70
CA ALA A 296 1.88 13.77 3.90
C ALA A 296 3.16 14.57 4.17
N ALA A 297 3.42 15.63 3.39
CA ALA A 297 4.59 16.49 3.56
C ALA A 297 4.56 17.25 4.88
N LEU A 298 3.40 17.81 5.26
CA LEU A 298 3.23 18.50 6.53
C LEU A 298 3.46 17.56 7.71
N MET A 299 2.86 16.36 7.67
CA MET A 299 3.00 15.37 8.73
C MET A 299 4.41 14.80 8.80
N LEU A 300 5.06 14.55 7.66
CA LEU A 300 6.45 14.12 7.61
C LEU A 300 7.37 15.20 8.17
N ALA A 301 7.18 16.47 7.81
CA ALA A 301 7.98 17.58 8.34
C ALA A 301 7.81 17.73 9.85
N TRP A 302 6.57 17.70 10.34
CA TRP A 302 6.28 17.81 11.77
C TRP A 302 6.85 16.62 12.57
N THR A 303 6.57 15.38 12.16
CA THR A 303 7.13 14.19 12.84
C THR A 303 8.66 14.15 12.75
N SER A 304 9.26 14.58 11.64
CA SER A 304 10.72 14.68 11.49
C SER A 304 11.32 15.65 12.50
N ALA A 305 10.72 16.84 12.64
CA ALA A 305 11.16 17.83 13.63
C ALA A 305 11.04 17.28 15.05
N THR A 306 9.92 16.64 15.39
CA THR A 306 9.69 16.04 16.71
C THR A 306 10.73 14.96 17.03
N VAL A 307 10.99 14.03 16.11
CA VAL A 307 11.95 12.94 16.35
C VAL A 307 13.39 13.43 16.36
N TYR A 308 13.73 14.37 15.47
CA TYR A 308 15.06 14.96 15.43
C TYR A 308 15.40 15.65 16.75
N ASN A 309 14.47 16.42 17.31
CA ASN A 309 14.63 17.08 18.60
C ASN A 309 14.72 16.08 19.77
N TYR A 310 14.04 14.93 19.68
CA TYR A 310 14.01 13.94 20.76
C TYR A 310 15.21 12.99 20.76
N SER A 311 15.63 12.51 19.59
CA SER A 311 16.60 11.39 19.47
C SER A 311 17.58 11.53 18.29
N GLY A 312 17.50 12.63 17.52
CA GLY A 312 18.31 12.85 16.33
C GLY A 312 18.09 11.81 15.23
N LEU A 313 18.96 11.83 14.21
CA LEU A 313 18.92 10.89 13.09
C LEU A 313 19.25 9.44 13.51
N SER A 314 20.10 9.29 14.53
CA SER A 314 20.46 7.97 15.06
C SER A 314 19.25 7.27 15.67
N GLY A 315 18.35 8.01 16.35
CA GLY A 315 17.10 7.46 16.88
C GLY A 315 16.17 6.92 15.80
N ILE A 316 16.02 7.65 14.69
CA ILE A 316 15.22 7.20 13.53
C ILE A 316 15.77 5.89 12.97
N GLN A 317 17.08 5.80 12.76
CA GLN A 317 17.72 4.61 12.23
C GLN A 317 17.63 3.44 13.21
N THR A 318 17.85 3.69 14.50
CA THR A 318 17.81 2.65 15.53
C THR A 318 16.41 2.07 15.66
N ALA A 319 15.37 2.91 15.64
CA ALA A 319 13.98 2.48 15.70
C ALA A 319 13.61 1.48 14.58
N LEU A 320 14.18 1.64 13.37
CA LEU A 320 13.94 0.72 12.26
C LEU A 320 14.37 -0.72 12.57
N PHE A 321 15.42 -0.91 13.37
CA PHE A 321 15.99 -2.23 13.67
C PHE A 321 15.71 -2.71 15.09
N GLU A 322 15.12 -1.87 15.94
CA GLU A 322 14.84 -2.15 17.34
C GLU A 322 13.88 -3.33 17.52
N HIS A 323 12.82 -3.39 16.70
CA HIS A 323 11.79 -4.40 16.83
C HIS A 323 11.32 -4.91 15.46
N PRO A 324 11.16 -6.24 15.26
CA PRO A 324 10.84 -6.81 13.95
C PRO A 324 9.52 -6.31 13.34
N ALA A 325 8.52 -5.96 14.15
CA ALA A 325 7.29 -5.35 13.62
C ALA A 325 7.55 -3.95 13.02
N VAL A 326 8.41 -3.15 13.66
CA VAL A 326 8.82 -1.83 13.17
C VAL A 326 9.62 -1.99 11.89
N SER A 327 10.57 -2.93 11.86
CA SER A 327 11.33 -3.24 10.65
C SER A 327 10.42 -3.65 9.49
N SER A 328 9.40 -4.50 9.74
CA SER A 328 8.46 -4.93 8.71
C SER A 328 7.77 -3.73 8.03
N VAL A 329 7.21 -2.80 8.81
CA VAL A 329 6.53 -1.62 8.28
C VAL A 329 7.51 -0.59 7.70
N GLY A 330 8.64 -0.35 8.36
CA GLY A 330 9.65 0.59 7.91
C GLY A 330 10.28 0.18 6.57
N PHE A 331 10.57 -1.11 6.36
CA PHE A 331 11.01 -1.59 5.05
C PHE A 331 9.92 -1.51 3.99
N ASP A 332 8.64 -1.74 4.32
CA ASP A 332 7.52 -1.50 3.39
C ASP A 332 7.49 -0.04 2.92
N VAL A 333 7.72 0.91 3.83
CA VAL A 333 7.82 2.34 3.53
C VAL A 333 9.03 2.66 2.64
N ILE A 334 10.20 2.09 2.91
CA ILE A 334 11.39 2.25 2.05
C ILE A 334 11.09 1.75 0.64
N PHE A 335 10.49 0.57 0.50
CA PHE A 335 10.11 0.04 -0.80
C PHE A 335 9.03 0.89 -1.48
N CYS A 336 8.08 1.47 -0.75
CA CYS A 336 7.12 2.42 -1.30
C CYS A 336 7.84 3.62 -1.94
N TRP A 337 8.77 4.26 -1.21
CA TRP A 337 9.57 5.37 -1.75
C TRP A 337 10.36 4.98 -3.00
N LEU A 338 11.08 3.85 -2.95
CA LEU A 338 11.85 3.35 -4.09
C LEU A 338 10.96 3.07 -5.30
N THR A 339 9.77 2.50 -5.07
CA THR A 339 8.78 2.16 -6.11
C THR A 339 8.25 3.42 -6.78
N TRP A 340 7.79 4.40 -6.01
CA TRP A 340 7.25 5.65 -6.54
C TRP A 340 8.33 6.48 -7.25
N ALA A 341 9.53 6.60 -6.67
CA ALA A 341 10.66 7.28 -7.31
C ALA A 341 11.01 6.62 -8.66
N SER A 342 11.15 5.29 -8.67
CA SER A 342 11.40 4.53 -9.90
C SER A 342 10.30 4.73 -10.93
N TRP A 343 9.03 4.72 -10.50
CA TRP A 343 7.90 4.96 -11.37
C TRP A 343 7.97 6.34 -12.03
N PHE A 344 8.16 7.41 -11.27
CA PHE A 344 8.28 8.76 -11.83
C PHE A 344 9.45 8.88 -12.81
N LEU A 345 10.62 8.31 -12.49
CA LEU A 345 11.77 8.30 -13.39
C LEU A 345 11.46 7.58 -14.71
N THR A 346 10.76 6.44 -14.66
CA THR A 346 10.37 5.71 -15.88
C THR A 346 9.35 6.47 -16.74
N GLN A 347 8.46 7.26 -16.13
CA GLN A 347 7.49 8.09 -16.86
C GLN A 347 8.16 9.30 -17.53
N SER A 348 9.09 9.97 -16.84
CA SER A 348 9.82 11.13 -17.38
C SER A 348 10.63 10.76 -18.63
N GLY A 349 11.29 9.59 -18.62
CA GLY A 349 12.04 9.11 -19.79
C GLY A 349 11.15 8.82 -21.01
N LEU A 350 9.94 8.30 -20.81
CA LEU A 350 8.97 8.07 -21.89
C LEU A 350 8.51 9.39 -22.55
N ALA A 351 8.34 10.45 -21.77
CA ALA A 351 7.95 11.76 -22.29
C ALA A 351 9.07 12.39 -23.14
N GLN A 352 10.34 12.23 -22.73
CA GLN A 352 11.49 12.71 -23.48
C GLN A 352 11.71 11.94 -24.80
N ASP A 353 11.60 10.60 -24.78
CA ASP A 353 11.73 9.78 -26.00
C ASP A 353 10.66 10.14 -27.03
N THR A 354 9.44 10.43 -26.59
CA THR A 354 8.34 10.79 -27.50
C THR A 354 8.55 12.16 -28.15
N SER A 355 9.16 13.11 -27.44
CA SER A 355 9.42 14.46 -27.96
C SER A 355 10.62 14.49 -28.91
N SER A 356 11.66 13.68 -28.67
CA SER A 356 12.80 13.56 -29.58
C SER A 356 12.43 12.92 -30.92
N THR A 357 11.67 11.81 -30.92
CA THR A 357 11.22 11.16 -32.16
C THR A 357 10.31 12.06 -33.00
N LYS A 358 9.43 12.86 -32.38
CA LYS A 358 8.63 13.85 -33.11
C LYS A 358 9.50 14.94 -33.75
N ARG A 359 10.60 15.32 -33.10
CA ARG A 359 11.51 16.36 -33.60
C ARG A 359 12.36 15.86 -34.76
N GLU A 360 12.86 14.63 -34.72
CA GLU A 360 13.57 14.01 -35.86
C GLU A 360 12.68 13.87 -37.09
N HIS A 361 11.44 13.39 -36.94
CA HIS A 361 10.51 13.31 -38.06
C HIS A 361 10.08 14.68 -38.61
N ALA A 362 10.03 15.72 -37.78
CA ALA A 362 9.76 17.07 -38.24
C ALA A 362 10.92 17.68 -39.05
N VAL A 363 12.17 17.34 -38.71
CA VAL A 363 13.37 17.84 -39.40
C VAL A 363 13.54 17.16 -40.76
N ASP A 364 13.30 15.85 -40.85
CA ASP A 364 13.36 15.12 -42.14
C ASP A 364 12.19 15.47 -43.08
N GLY A 365 11.04 15.86 -42.53
CA GLY A 365 9.88 16.31 -43.31
C GLY A 365 10.03 17.69 -43.96
N THR A 366 10.97 18.52 -43.49
CA THR A 366 11.21 19.88 -44.02
C THR A 366 12.32 19.95 -45.08
N GLY A 367 12.98 18.84 -45.41
CA GLY A 367 14.14 18.80 -46.31
C GLY A 367 13.86 18.59 -47.81
N VAL A 368 12.62 18.33 -48.24
CA VAL A 368 12.30 17.98 -49.66
C VAL A 368 11.17 18.85 -50.23
N ALA A 369 11.29 20.17 -50.07
CA ALA A 369 10.45 21.14 -50.78
C ALA A 369 11.31 22.24 -51.41
N LEU A 370 12.29 21.86 -52.23
CA LEU A 370 12.99 22.77 -53.14
C LEU A 370 13.07 22.14 -54.52
N ASN A 371 12.57 22.89 -55.50
CA ASN A 371 12.77 22.80 -56.96
C ASN A 371 11.79 21.94 -57.77
N ALA A 372 10.59 22.48 -58.01
CA ALA A 372 9.88 22.30 -59.28
C ALA A 372 8.85 23.44 -59.49
N SER A 373 9.33 24.65 -59.76
CA SER A 373 8.51 25.73 -60.31
C SER A 373 9.27 26.36 -61.46
N GLY A 374 9.37 25.59 -62.54
CA GLY A 374 9.81 26.07 -63.84
C GLY A 374 8.84 27.13 -64.36
N ARG A 375 9.43 28.24 -64.80
CA ARG A 375 8.82 29.23 -65.68
C ARG A 375 8.24 28.53 -66.90
N ASP A 376 7.03 28.91 -67.30
CA ASP A 376 6.79 29.07 -68.73
C ASP A 376 5.93 30.30 -69.01
N LEU A 377 6.43 31.06 -69.99
CA LEU A 377 5.92 32.32 -70.49
C LEU A 377 5.15 32.05 -71.78
N SER A 378 4.13 32.88 -72.04
CA SER A 378 3.61 33.23 -73.37
C SER A 378 2.75 32.21 -74.12
N ALA A 379 1.47 32.54 -74.38
CA ALA A 379 1.07 33.08 -75.69
C ALA A 379 -0.45 33.38 -75.78
N LYS A 380 -0.73 34.48 -76.48
CA LYS A 380 -2.04 35.02 -76.91
C LYS A 380 -2.77 34.15 -77.94
N ARG A 381 -4.05 34.51 -78.16
CA ARG A 381 -5.04 34.17 -79.23
C ARG A 381 -6.09 33.16 -78.73
N HIS A 382 -7.40 33.40 -78.83
CA HIS A 382 -8.21 34.26 -79.69
C HIS A 382 -9.30 35.00 -78.91
#